data_AF-A0A831WJK8-F1
#
_entry.id   AF-A0A831WJK8-F1
#
_cell.length_a   1.000
_cell.length_b   1.000
_cell.length_c   1.000
_cell.angle_alpha   90.00
_cell.angle_beta   90.00
_cell.angle_gamma   90.00
#
_symmetry.space_group_name_H-M   'P 1'
#
loop_
_entity.id
_entity.type
_entity.pdbx_description
1 polymer ?
#
loop_
_entity_poly.entity_id
_entity_poly.type
_entity_poly.pdbx_seq_one_letter_code
_entity_poly.pdbx_strand_id
1 'polypeptide(L)' 'MLFTLHPTILKQKVERCIRTFVEEYLRLQNVFDAVADIFEDFVYWFNNRRYHLGICGYPADVYLRKQNVTDVT' A
#
# COMPACT_ATOMS: atom_id res chain seq x y z
N MET A 1 5.95 -9.78 23.79
CA MET A 1 6.34 -10.74 22.72
C MET A 1 6.67 -9.91 21.49
N LEU A 2 7.95 -9.58 21.28
CA LEU A 2 8.38 -8.86 20.07
C LEU A 2 8.36 -9.85 18.90
N PHE A 3 7.43 -9.69 17.96
CA PHE A 3 7.49 -10.40 16.69
C PHE A 3 8.64 -9.85 15.85
N THR A 4 9.77 -10.53 15.85
CA THR A 4 10.80 -10.35 14.82
C THR A 4 10.25 -10.90 13.50
N LEU A 5 9.65 -10.02 12.69
CA LEU A 5 9.18 -10.36 11.35
C LEU A 5 10.38 -10.78 10.48
N HIS A 6 10.40 -12.05 10.07
CA HIS A 6 11.48 -12.60 9.26
C HIS A 6 11.60 -11.85 7.91
N PRO A 7 12.80 -11.45 7.45
CA PRO A 7 13.00 -10.63 6.24
C PRO A 7 12.31 -11.16 4.98
N THR A 8 12.24 -12.49 4.81
CA THR A 8 11.55 -13.13 3.68
C THR A 8 10.04 -12.88 3.67
N ILE A 9 9.39 -12.77 4.84
CA ILE A 9 7.96 -12.47 4.92
C ILE A 9 7.68 -11.05 4.44
N LEU A 10 8.56 -10.11 4.79
CA LEU A 10 8.46 -8.72 4.32
C LEU A 10 8.63 -8.65 2.79
N LYS A 11 9.65 -9.33 2.26
CA LYS A 11 9.92 -9.40 0.82
C LYS A 11 8.71 -9.93 0.04
N GLN A 12 8.13 -11.05 0.47
CA GLN A 12 6.96 -11.64 -0.19
C GLN A 12 5.72 -10.73 -0.18
N LYS A 13 5.53 -9.96 0.91
CA LYS A 13 4.44 -8.98 0.99
C LYS A 13 4.64 -7.84 0.00
N VAL A 14 5.87 -7.33 -0.13
CA VAL A 14 6.22 -6.28 -1.10
C VAL A 14 6.01 -6.78 -2.52
N GLU A 15 6.54 -7.96 -2.86
CA GLU A 15 6.37 -8.56 -4.19
C GLU A 15 4.90 -8.77 -4.56
N ARG A 16 4.07 -9.21 -3.60
CA ARG A 16 2.62 -9.35 -3.81
C ARG A 16 1.95 -8.00 -4.08
N CYS A 17 2.32 -6.96 -3.33
CA CYS A 17 1.79 -5.62 -3.51
C CYS A 17 2.14 -5.06 -4.90
N ILE A 18 3.39 -5.20 -5.34
CA ILE A 18 3.85 -4.77 -6.66
C ILE A 18 3.06 -5.48 -7.75
N ARG A 19 2.89 -6.81 -7.65
CA ARG A 19 2.11 -7.57 -8.64
C ARG A 19 0.66 -7.07 -8.73
N THR A 20 -0.01 -6.90 -7.60
CA THR A 20 -1.40 -6.38 -7.58
C THR A 20 -1.49 -4.99 -8.19
N PHE A 21 -0.53 -4.10 -7.88
CA PHE A 21 -0.48 -2.77 -8.47
C PHE A 21 -0.31 -2.81 -9.99
N VAL A 22 0.62 -3.62 -10.50
CA VAL A 22 0.86 -3.76 -11.94
C VAL A 22 -0.38 -4.32 -12.66
N GLU A 23 -1.02 -5.35 -12.11
CA GLU A 23 -2.23 -5.92 -12.69
C GLU A 23 -3.38 -4.90 -12.78
N GLU A 24 -3.55 -4.07 -11.75
CA GLU A 24 -4.57 -3.02 -11.73
C GLU A 24 -4.23 -1.88 -12.70
N TYR A 25 -2.97 -1.47 -12.76
CA TYR A 25 -2.51 -0.46 -13.71
C TYR A 25 -2.78 -0.89 -15.16
N LEU A 26 -2.48 -2.15 -15.51
CA LEU A 26 -2.77 -2.70 -16.84
C LEU A 26 -4.28 -2.74 -17.15
N ARG A 27 -5.12 -2.97 -16.13
CA ARG A 27 -6.59 -2.91 -16.30
C ARG A 27 -7.06 -1.48 -16.54
N LEU A 28 -6.51 -0.50 -15.80
CA LEU A 28 -6.82 0.91 -16.00
C LEU A 28 -6.47 1.37 -17.41
N GLN A 29 -5.37 0.86 -17.99
CA GLN A 29 -4.97 1.18 -19.37
C GLN A 29 -5.98 0.74 -20.42
N ASN A 30 -6.82 -0.26 -20.13
CA ASN A 30 -7.89 -0.69 -21.03
C ASN A 30 -9.18 0.12 -20.87
N VAL A 31 -9.29 0.95 -19.83
CA VAL A 31 -10.49 1.71 -19.50
C VAL A 31 -10.31 3.20 -19.77
N PHE A 32 -9.11 3.73 -19.55
CA PHE A 32 -8.79 5.14 -19.70
C PHE A 32 -7.76 5.34 -20.81
N ASP A 33 -8.05 6.26 -21.72
CA ASP A 33 -7.15 6.61 -22.83
C ASP A 33 -5.82 7.20 -22.34
N ALA A 34 -5.83 7.87 -21.18
CA ALA A 34 -4.66 8.51 -20.57
C ALA A 34 -4.55 8.16 -19.08
N VAL A 35 -4.16 6.92 -18.77
CA VAL A 35 -3.95 6.48 -17.37
C VAL A 35 -2.94 7.36 -16.60
N ALA A 36 -1.97 7.94 -17.29
CA ALA A 36 -1.00 8.84 -16.68
C ALA A 36 -1.68 10.05 -15.99
N ASP A 37 -2.76 10.56 -16.57
CA ASP A 37 -3.47 11.74 -16.07
C ASP A 37 -4.22 11.44 -14.77
N ILE A 38 -4.65 10.19 -14.57
CA ILE A 38 -5.34 9.73 -13.35
C ILE A 38 -4.41 9.02 -12.37
N PHE A 39 -3.11 8.99 -12.64
CA PHE A 39 -2.17 8.21 -11.83
C PHE A 39 -2.08 8.74 -10.39
N GLU A 40 -2.06 10.06 -10.21
CA GLU A 40 -2.06 10.68 -8.89
C GLU A 40 -3.34 10.35 -8.11
N ASP A 41 -4.51 10.42 -8.76
CA ASP A 41 -5.79 10.05 -8.18
C ASP A 41 -5.84 8.58 -7.79
N PHE A 42 -5.28 7.71 -8.64
CA PHE A 42 -5.16 6.29 -8.35
C PHE A 42 -4.27 6.02 -7.14
N VAL A 43 -3.10 6.67 -7.07
CA VAL A 43 -2.18 6.57 -5.91
C VAL A 43 -2.86 7.09 -4.65
N TYR A 44 -3.58 8.21 -4.72
CA TYR A 44 -4.33 8.75 -3.59
C TYR A 44 -5.42 7.77 -3.13
N TRP A 45 -6.23 7.26 -4.05
CA TRP A 45 -7.28 6.28 -3.76
C TRP A 45 -6.71 4.99 -3.16
N PHE A 46 -5.64 4.45 -3.74
CA PHE A 46 -4.99 3.23 -3.27
C PHE A 46 -4.51 3.39 -1.82
N ASN A 47 -3.92 4.54 -1.49
CA ASN A 47 -3.36 4.76 -0.16
C ASN A 47 -4.39 5.19 0.90
N ASN A 48 -5.43 5.92 0.53
CA ASN A 48 -6.34 6.59 1.48
C ASN A 48 -7.79 6.08 1.45
N ARG A 49 -8.20 5.38 0.39
CA ARG A 49 -9.60 4.95 0.18
C ARG A 49 -9.76 3.44 0.06
N ARG A 50 -8.67 2.71 -0.15
CA ARG A 50 -8.70 1.24 -0.23
C ARG A 50 -8.36 0.59 1.10
N TYR A 51 -9.34 -0.01 1.74
CA TYR A 51 -9.13 -0.75 2.99
C TYR A 51 -8.42 -2.09 2.72
N HIS A 52 -7.31 -2.34 3.41
CA HIS A 52 -6.53 -3.57 3.28
C HIS A 52 -6.72 -4.47 4.51
N LEU A 53 -7.34 -5.64 4.30
CA LEU A 53 -7.57 -6.63 5.36
C LEU A 53 -6.26 -7.11 6.03
N GLY A 54 -5.17 -7.23 5.26
CA GLY A 54 -3.89 -7.71 5.78
C GLY A 54 -3.19 -6.76 6.78
N ILE A 55 -3.62 -5.50 6.85
CA ILE A 55 -3.13 -4.48 7.79
C ILE A 55 -4.25 -3.88 8.64
N CYS A 56 -5.49 -4.35 8.49
CA CYS A 56 -6.70 -3.80 9.10
C CYS A 56 -6.74 -2.26 9.07
N GLY A 57 -6.57 -1.67 7.89
CA GLY A 57 -6.53 -0.21 7.72
C GLY A 57 -6.23 0.22 6.30
N TYR A 58 -6.01 1.52 6.13
CA TYR A 58 -5.56 2.08 4.86
C TYR A 58 -4.02 2.06 4.79
N PRO A 59 -3.43 1.84 3.61
CA PRO A 59 -1.97 1.83 3.46
C PRO A 59 -1.27 3.08 3.99
N ALA A 60 -1.86 4.27 3.79
CA ALA A 60 -1.33 5.53 4.34
C ALA A 60 -1.20 5.50 5.86
N ASP A 61 -2.17 4.89 6.56
CA ASP A 61 -2.17 4.81 8.02
C ASP A 61 -1.00 3.99 8.57
N VAL A 62 -0.39 3.11 7.79
CA VAL A 62 0.78 2.33 8.24
C VAL A 62 1.99 3.23 8.41
N TYR A 63 2.14 4.23 7.53
CA TYR A 63 3.23 5.18 7.57
C TYR A 63 2.94 6.34 8.53
N LEU A 64 1.68 6.78 8.59
CA LEU A 64 1.25 7.88 9.46
C LEU A 64 1.12 7.48 10.94
N ARG A 65 0.78 6.21 11.25
CA ARG A 65 0.72 5.72 12.65
C ARG A 65 2.08 5.66 13.35
N LYS A 66 3.20 5.76 12.63
CA LYS A 66 4.54 5.76 13.22
C LYS A 66 4.96 7.08 13.88
N GLN A 67 4.14 8.14 13.82
CA GLN A 67 4.45 9.42 14.48
C GLN A 67 4.03 9.54 15.96
N ASN A 68 3.50 8.48 16.58
CA ASN A 68 3.25 8.42 18.03
C ASN A 68 4.16 7.42 18.76
N VAL A 69 5.41 7.29 18.32
CA VAL A 69 6.47 6.77 19.19
C VAL A 69 7.33 7.97 19.60
N THR A 70 6.74 8.90 20.33
CA THR A 70 7.55 9.69 21.25
C THR A 70 8.09 8.71 22.27
N ASP A 71 9.41 8.50 22.23
CA ASP A 71 10.20 8.06 23.37
C ASP A 71 9.62 8.66 24.65
N VAL A 72 8.98 7.85 25.48
CA VAL A 72 8.73 8.19 26.87
C VAL A 72 8.90 6.93 27.71
N THR A 73 10.13 6.85 28.26
CA THR A 73 10.63 6.07 29.42
C THR A 73 10.57 4.55 29.40
#